data_AF-A0A1G0RNC6-F1
#
_entry.id   AF-A0A1G0RNC6-F1
#
_cell.length_a   1.000
_cell.length_b   1.000
_cell.length_c   1.000
_cell.angle_alpha   90.00
_cell.angle_beta   90.00
_cell.angle_gamma   90.00
#
_symmetry.space_group_name_H-M   'P 1'
#
loop_
_entity.id
_entity.type
_entity.pdbx_description
1 polymer ?
#
loop_
_entity_poly.entity_id
_entity_poly.type
_entity_poly.pdbx_seq_one_letter_code
_entity_poly.pdbx_strand_id
1 'polypeptide(L)'
;MNLKKVNMAQTKQEEILLKVEKLLPKTRGRFSPEDLAAETGYSLFEINDSVKRLLEIYRAKVTMNPENGKLLFQFIYPLEKIGKKSFAEVMQNFLNVLWKVFQAIYKALTGIILIVYTVVFVIIIIALSMSGGNDRDRRGPDLSIFGGLFRAIFEGMYWISFSNRIQMMTDPSGLRYKQYEKPKNKGKNFVQAVFHFVFGPEVPPKDELGDKRETLAYLRKVSNGRLTAADIVLLSGVTMNKAEELLAEYAAKFSGELEIDDDGNVIADFTNMLHSQSQDLDGGQIIYYYDEVEQPAVMNGNSTGRNAGIILMNTFNLIVSIFLLNTLGDPILYKEQIINVPVFFQIALGWFPMIFSISFFLIPILRYPFVLRAKKLRENNIMRKKLLYAIVVLRNDITFEKIANTISLPQNLFSKAQNSLNKLMAEMRGTVDINENAVPIYNVDNFILNLNK
;
A
#
# COMPACT_ATOMS: atom_id res chain seq x y z
N MET A 1 -2.34 -46.43 -23.92
CA MET A 1 -1.47 -45.84 -24.95
C MET A 1 -1.27 -44.32 -24.80
N ASN A 2 -2.12 -43.58 -24.07
CA ASN A 2 -2.00 -42.12 -23.91
C ASN A 2 -1.02 -41.62 -22.84
N LEU A 3 -0.88 -42.29 -21.69
CA LEU A 3 0.01 -41.80 -20.60
C LEU A 3 1.50 -41.80 -20.98
N LYS A 4 1.95 -42.78 -21.77
CA LYS A 4 3.36 -42.89 -22.20
C LYS A 4 3.74 -41.81 -23.22
N LYS A 5 2.80 -41.43 -24.11
CA LYS A 5 2.98 -40.33 -25.08
C LYS A 5 2.97 -38.96 -24.41
N VAL A 6 2.08 -38.76 -23.43
CA VAL A 6 2.03 -37.51 -22.63
C VAL A 6 3.33 -37.33 -21.84
N ASN A 7 3.82 -38.39 -21.18
CA ASN A 7 5.09 -38.32 -20.46
C ASN A 7 6.27 -38.04 -21.41
N MET A 8 6.36 -38.70 -22.56
CA MET A 8 7.44 -38.42 -23.54
C MET A 8 7.39 -36.99 -24.10
N ALA A 9 6.21 -36.45 -24.36
CA ALA A 9 6.05 -35.08 -24.86
C ALA A 9 6.49 -34.05 -23.82
N GLN A 10 6.12 -34.26 -22.54
CA GLN A 10 6.58 -33.42 -21.43
C GLN A 10 8.11 -33.51 -21.25
N THR A 11 8.70 -34.71 -21.33
CA THR A 11 10.15 -34.88 -21.26
C THR A 11 10.89 -34.18 -22.41
N LYS A 12 10.32 -34.20 -23.63
CA LYS A 12 10.90 -33.50 -24.78
C LYS A 12 10.86 -31.98 -24.60
N GLN A 13 9.73 -31.42 -24.15
CA GLN A 13 9.61 -29.99 -23.88
C GLN A 13 10.58 -29.52 -22.79
N GLU A 14 10.74 -30.30 -21.71
CA GLU A 14 11.73 -30.01 -20.67
C GLU A 14 13.17 -30.06 -21.18
N GLU A 15 13.50 -30.99 -22.09
CA GLU A 15 14.83 -31.05 -22.70
C GLU A 15 15.15 -29.80 -23.53
N ILE A 16 14.18 -29.34 -24.33
CA ILE A 16 14.32 -28.14 -25.16
C ILE A 16 14.48 -26.90 -24.26
N LEU A 17 13.63 -26.79 -23.23
CA LEU A 17 13.71 -25.72 -22.23
C LEU A 17 15.11 -25.63 -21.60
N LEU A 18 15.66 -26.76 -21.15
CA LEU A 18 16.99 -26.82 -20.55
C LEU A 18 18.11 -26.46 -21.53
N LYS A 19 17.97 -26.82 -22.81
CA LYS A 19 18.93 -26.42 -23.85
C LYS A 19 18.88 -24.92 -24.11
N VAL A 20 17.69 -24.33 -24.21
CA VAL A 20 17.52 -22.89 -24.35
C VAL A 20 18.08 -22.15 -23.12
N GLU A 21 17.76 -22.61 -21.91
CA GLU A 21 18.26 -22.02 -20.66
C GLU A 21 19.80 -22.01 -20.60
N LYS A 22 20.45 -23.06 -21.08
CA LYS A 22 21.93 -23.16 -21.16
C LYS A 22 22.56 -22.20 -22.18
N LEU A 23 21.81 -21.68 -23.14
CA LEU A 23 22.29 -20.69 -24.11
C LEU A 23 22.17 -19.25 -23.60
N LEU A 24 21.30 -18.99 -22.61
CA LEU A 24 21.11 -17.66 -22.03
C LEU A 24 22.42 -17.00 -21.55
N PRO A 25 23.37 -17.70 -20.91
CA PRO A 25 24.65 -17.11 -20.51
C PRO A 25 25.48 -16.61 -21.71
N LYS A 26 25.46 -17.32 -22.86
CA LYS A 26 26.24 -16.95 -24.04
C LYS A 26 25.85 -15.57 -24.57
N THR A 27 24.55 -15.25 -24.49
CA THR A 27 24.00 -13.98 -24.99
C THR A 27 23.69 -12.98 -23.88
N ARG A 28 24.11 -13.26 -22.64
CA ARG A 28 23.76 -12.49 -21.44
C ARG A 28 22.24 -12.24 -21.33
N GLY A 29 21.45 -13.24 -21.71
CA GLY A 29 19.99 -13.22 -21.67
C GLY A 29 19.31 -12.46 -22.81
N ARG A 30 20.04 -12.00 -23.84
CA ARG A 30 19.49 -11.24 -24.98
C ARG A 30 19.44 -12.09 -26.23
N PHE A 31 18.27 -12.35 -26.80
CA PHE A 31 18.17 -13.16 -28.01
C PHE A 31 16.86 -12.93 -28.75
N SER A 32 16.86 -13.24 -30.05
CA SER A 32 15.64 -13.44 -30.84
C SER A 32 15.34 -14.95 -30.90
N PRO A 33 14.06 -15.39 -30.90
CA PRO A 33 13.72 -16.81 -31.01
C PRO A 33 14.31 -17.49 -32.25
N GLU A 34 14.46 -16.75 -33.35
CA GLU A 34 15.04 -17.23 -34.61
C GLU A 34 16.53 -17.57 -34.45
N ASP A 35 17.26 -16.77 -33.69
CA ASP A 35 18.70 -17.00 -33.44
C ASP A 35 18.88 -18.29 -32.63
N LEU A 36 17.99 -18.54 -31.67
CA LEU A 36 17.97 -19.79 -30.91
C LEU A 36 17.57 -20.99 -31.78
N ALA A 37 16.60 -20.83 -32.68
CA ALA A 37 16.22 -21.89 -33.61
C ALA A 37 17.39 -22.24 -34.54
N ALA A 38 18.12 -21.24 -35.03
CA ALA A 38 19.31 -21.44 -35.85
C ALA A 38 20.46 -22.14 -35.09
N GLU A 39 20.72 -21.77 -33.83
CA GLU A 39 21.77 -22.37 -33.01
C GLU A 39 21.41 -23.80 -32.53
N THR A 40 20.14 -24.06 -32.23
CA THR A 40 19.72 -25.34 -31.62
C THR A 40 19.20 -26.38 -32.61
N GLY A 41 18.75 -25.94 -33.80
CA GLY A 41 18.09 -26.78 -34.79
C GLY A 41 16.64 -27.16 -34.46
N TYR A 42 16.05 -26.61 -33.38
CA TYR A 42 14.63 -26.81 -33.06
C TYR A 42 13.72 -25.92 -33.90
N SER A 43 12.46 -26.33 -34.04
CA SER A 43 11.47 -25.51 -34.73
C SER A 43 11.18 -24.22 -33.96
N LEU A 44 10.82 -23.14 -34.67
CA LEU A 44 10.46 -21.87 -34.06
C LEU A 44 9.31 -22.02 -33.05
N PHE A 45 8.37 -22.93 -33.33
CA PHE A 45 7.28 -23.28 -32.43
C PHE A 45 7.79 -23.84 -31.09
N GLU A 46 8.70 -24.82 -31.12
CA GLU A 46 9.29 -25.42 -29.91
C GLU A 46 10.12 -24.40 -29.11
N ILE A 47 10.83 -23.50 -29.80
CA ILE A 47 11.57 -22.42 -29.15
C ILE A 47 10.62 -21.43 -28.50
N ASN A 48 9.57 -20.97 -29.20
CA ASN A 48 8.60 -20.02 -28.65
C ASN A 48 7.87 -20.58 -27.42
N ASP A 49 7.50 -21.87 -27.43
CA ASP A 49 6.92 -22.55 -26.27
C ASP A 49 7.89 -22.57 -25.07
N SER A 50 9.17 -22.88 -25.34
CA SER A 50 10.22 -22.86 -24.31
C SER A 50 10.49 -21.45 -23.77
N VAL A 51 10.53 -20.43 -24.64
CA VAL A 51 10.70 -19.03 -24.25
C VAL A 51 9.51 -18.57 -23.41
N LYS A 52 8.28 -18.89 -23.81
CA LYS A 52 7.07 -18.61 -23.03
C LYS A 52 7.18 -19.20 -21.63
N ARG A 53 7.64 -20.45 -21.52
CA ARG A 53 7.87 -21.09 -20.22
C ARG A 53 8.95 -20.39 -19.40
N LEU A 54 10.03 -19.92 -20.01
CA LEU A 54 11.06 -19.13 -19.32
C LEU A 54 10.50 -17.78 -18.83
N LEU A 55 9.62 -17.13 -19.60
CA LEU A 55 8.95 -15.89 -19.20
C LEU A 55 7.99 -16.05 -18.01
N GLU A 56 7.47 -17.26 -17.77
CA GLU A 56 6.69 -17.54 -16.55
C GLU A 56 7.57 -17.69 -15.30
N ILE A 57 8.84 -18.09 -15.49
CA ILE A 57 9.76 -18.43 -14.40
C ILE A 57 10.66 -17.24 -14.06
N TYR A 58 11.19 -16.55 -15.08
CA TYR A 58 12.25 -15.56 -14.96
C TYR A 58 11.81 -14.18 -15.46
N ARG A 59 12.35 -13.14 -14.83
CA ARG A 59 12.12 -11.77 -15.25
C ARG A 59 12.83 -11.51 -16.58
N ALA A 60 12.07 -11.04 -17.55
CA ALA A 60 12.58 -10.61 -18.84
C ALA A 60 11.80 -9.41 -19.34
N LYS A 61 12.43 -8.63 -20.22
CA LYS A 61 11.80 -7.59 -21.02
C LYS A 61 11.63 -8.09 -22.44
N VAL A 62 10.64 -7.54 -23.14
CA VAL A 62 10.47 -7.75 -24.57
C VAL A 62 10.49 -6.38 -25.23
N THR A 63 11.34 -6.24 -26.24
CA THR A 63 11.56 -5.02 -27.01
C THR A 63 11.72 -5.35 -28.48
N MET A 64 11.58 -4.38 -29.37
CA MET A 64 11.97 -4.55 -30.77
C MET A 64 13.49 -4.38 -30.90
N ASN A 65 14.14 -5.24 -31.70
CA ASN A 65 15.51 -5.05 -32.11
C ASN A 65 15.58 -4.00 -33.24
N PRO A 66 16.32 -2.89 -33.07
CA PRO A 66 16.38 -1.82 -34.06
C PRO A 66 17.08 -2.21 -35.37
N GLU A 67 17.89 -3.26 -35.39
CA GLU A 67 18.66 -3.65 -36.58
C GLU A 67 17.84 -4.48 -37.57
N ASN A 68 16.94 -5.34 -37.07
CA ASN A 68 16.23 -6.32 -37.88
C ASN A 68 14.70 -6.29 -37.71
N GLY A 69 14.17 -5.43 -36.84
CA GLY A 69 12.74 -5.28 -36.59
C GLY A 69 12.07 -6.50 -35.93
N LYS A 70 12.85 -7.39 -35.31
CA LYS A 70 12.33 -8.61 -34.66
C LYS A 70 12.19 -8.46 -33.15
N LEU A 71 11.44 -9.38 -32.54
CA LEU A 71 11.30 -9.44 -31.10
C LEU A 71 12.62 -9.83 -30.43
N LEU A 72 13.07 -8.97 -29.52
CA LEU A 72 14.22 -9.17 -28.67
C LEU A 72 13.77 -9.46 -27.25
N PHE A 73 14.05 -10.66 -26.77
CA PHE A 73 13.87 -11.03 -25.38
C PHE A 73 15.13 -10.70 -24.60
N GLN A 74 14.98 -9.97 -23.49
CA GLN A 74 16.07 -9.59 -22.60
C GLN A 74 15.78 -10.08 -21.18
N PHE A 75 16.28 -11.27 -20.84
CA PHE A 75 16.28 -11.80 -19.49
C PHE A 75 17.27 -11.03 -18.61
N ILE A 76 16.88 -10.76 -17.37
CA ILE A 76 17.79 -10.17 -16.38
C ILE A 76 18.86 -11.20 -16.05
N TYR A 77 20.14 -10.81 -16.13
CA TYR A 77 21.27 -11.69 -15.84
C TYR A 77 22.07 -11.15 -14.63
N PRO A 78 22.39 -11.99 -13.62
CA PRO A 78 22.03 -13.40 -13.47
C PRO A 78 20.51 -13.60 -13.37
N LEU A 79 20.02 -14.78 -13.79
CA LEU A 79 18.57 -15.07 -13.90
C LEU A 79 17.84 -14.84 -12.58
N GLU A 80 16.84 -13.96 -12.61
CA GLU A 80 15.99 -13.64 -11.47
C GLU A 80 14.61 -14.25 -11.65
N LYS A 81 14.16 -15.07 -10.68
CA LYS A 81 12.81 -15.64 -10.70
C LYS A 81 11.74 -14.56 -10.49
N ILE A 82 10.63 -14.67 -11.21
CA ILE A 82 9.45 -13.82 -11.01
C ILE A 82 8.91 -14.02 -9.59
N GLY A 83 8.53 -12.91 -8.95
CA GLY A 83 7.98 -12.94 -7.59
C GLY A 83 8.98 -13.34 -6.50
N LYS A 84 10.28 -13.49 -6.81
CA LYS A 84 11.31 -13.70 -5.80
C LYS A 84 11.39 -12.47 -4.91
N LYS A 85 10.85 -12.60 -3.69
CA LYS A 85 10.93 -11.56 -2.68
C LYS A 85 12.38 -11.39 -2.25
N SER A 86 12.84 -10.14 -2.20
CA SER A 86 14.15 -9.82 -1.61
C SER A 86 14.17 -10.20 -0.13
N PHE A 87 15.36 -10.46 0.45
CA PHE A 87 15.46 -10.71 1.89
C PHE A 87 14.87 -9.56 2.71
N ALA A 88 15.06 -8.32 2.24
CA ALA A 88 14.45 -7.14 2.82
C ALA A 88 12.91 -7.20 2.79
N GLU A 89 12.29 -7.62 1.68
CA GLU A 89 10.83 -7.80 1.60
C GLU A 89 10.32 -8.93 2.50
N VAL A 90 11.04 -10.04 2.59
CA VAL A 90 10.68 -11.15 3.50
C VAL A 90 10.73 -10.66 4.94
N MET A 91 11.79 -9.95 5.33
CA MET A 91 11.93 -9.36 6.66
C MET A 91 10.84 -8.31 6.93
N GLN A 92 10.54 -7.43 5.97
CA GLN A 92 9.47 -6.46 6.10
C GLN A 92 8.10 -7.12 6.26
N ASN A 93 7.81 -8.18 5.51
CA ASN A 93 6.57 -8.94 5.66
C ASN A 93 6.48 -9.58 7.05
N PHE A 94 7.57 -10.17 7.55
CA PHE A 94 7.63 -10.70 8.90
C PHE A 94 7.41 -9.61 9.97
N LEU A 95 8.11 -8.47 9.86
CA LEU A 95 7.94 -7.33 10.76
C LEU A 95 6.52 -6.75 10.69
N ASN A 96 5.91 -6.72 9.50
CA ASN A 96 4.52 -6.27 9.33
C ASN A 96 3.53 -7.23 10.02
N VAL A 97 3.77 -8.54 9.96
CA VAL A 97 2.96 -9.53 10.68
C VAL A 97 3.13 -9.34 12.19
N LEU A 98 4.38 -9.23 12.67
CA LEU A 98 4.66 -8.98 14.08
C LEU A 98 4.01 -7.68 14.55
N TRP A 99 4.06 -6.62 13.72
CA TRP A 99 3.42 -5.35 14.00
C TRP A 99 1.89 -5.45 14.08
N LYS A 100 1.25 -6.20 13.17
CA LYS A 100 -0.21 -6.46 13.24
C LYS A 100 -0.60 -7.24 14.49
N VAL A 101 0.20 -8.24 14.87
CA VAL A 101 -0.01 -9.02 16.11
C VAL A 101 0.17 -8.12 17.34
N PHE A 102 1.22 -7.31 17.36
CA PHE A 102 1.46 -6.32 18.41
C PHE A 102 0.28 -5.34 18.53
N GLN A 103 -0.21 -4.80 17.41
CA GLN A 103 -1.39 -3.94 17.39
C GLN A 103 -2.64 -4.63 17.93
N ALA A 104 -2.87 -5.90 17.57
CA ALA A 104 -4.00 -6.68 18.08
C ALA A 104 -3.92 -6.89 19.60
N ILE A 105 -2.74 -7.27 20.11
CA ILE A 105 -2.49 -7.42 21.55
C ILE A 105 -2.69 -6.07 22.25
N TYR A 106 -2.09 -5.00 21.75
CA TYR A 106 -2.21 -3.67 22.32
C TYR A 106 -3.66 -3.17 22.36
N LYS A 107 -4.43 -3.45 21.31
CA LYS A 107 -5.86 -3.12 21.23
C LYS A 107 -6.66 -3.86 22.30
N ALA A 108 -6.38 -5.15 22.52
CA ALA A 108 -6.99 -5.93 23.59
C ALA A 108 -6.60 -5.39 24.97
N LEU A 109 -5.30 -5.15 25.21
CA LEU A 109 -4.79 -4.59 26.46
C LEU A 109 -5.39 -3.21 26.76
N THR A 110 -5.55 -2.36 25.75
CA THR A 110 -6.21 -1.05 25.90
C THR A 110 -7.65 -1.21 26.41
N GLY A 111 -8.39 -2.19 25.89
CA GLY A 111 -9.73 -2.51 26.38
C GLY A 111 -9.73 -3.03 27.82
N ILE A 112 -8.83 -3.95 28.15
CA ILE A 112 -8.70 -4.53 29.51
C ILE A 112 -8.35 -3.43 30.53
N ILE A 113 -7.36 -2.60 30.22
CA ILE A 113 -6.95 -1.47 31.07
C ILE A 113 -8.15 -0.55 31.29
N LEU A 114 -8.88 -0.20 30.24
CA LEU A 114 -10.07 0.65 30.39
C LEU A 114 -11.09 0.05 31.38
N ILE A 115 -11.34 -1.26 31.33
CA ILE A 115 -12.27 -1.95 32.23
C ILE A 115 -11.73 -1.95 33.67
N VAL A 116 -10.49 -2.41 33.88
CA VAL A 116 -9.87 -2.51 35.21
C VAL A 116 -9.81 -1.14 35.87
N TYR A 117 -9.41 -0.10 35.13
CA TYR A 117 -9.34 1.26 35.65
C TYR A 117 -10.71 1.85 35.96
N THR A 118 -11.72 1.55 35.15
CA THR A 118 -13.09 1.97 35.45
C THR A 118 -13.55 1.37 36.78
N VAL A 119 -13.29 0.08 37.02
CA VAL A 119 -13.63 -0.60 38.27
C VAL A 119 -12.85 -0.01 39.45
N VAL A 120 -11.53 0.15 39.33
CA VAL A 120 -10.69 0.74 40.39
C VAL A 120 -11.14 2.15 40.73
N PHE A 121 -11.44 2.97 39.73
CA PHE A 121 -11.88 4.35 39.93
C PHE A 121 -13.27 4.42 40.58
N VAL A 122 -14.19 3.54 40.21
CA VAL A 122 -15.49 3.40 40.89
C VAL A 122 -15.30 3.02 42.36
N ILE A 123 -14.40 2.08 42.68
CA ILE A 123 -14.09 1.70 44.06
C ILE A 123 -13.54 2.88 44.84
N ILE A 124 -12.61 3.65 44.26
CA ILE A 124 -12.04 4.86 44.90
C ILE A 124 -13.13 5.90 45.17
N ILE A 125 -14.04 6.15 44.23
CA ILE A 125 -15.15 7.09 44.43
C ILE A 125 -16.07 6.62 45.55
N ILE A 126 -16.44 5.34 45.58
CA ILE A 126 -17.27 4.78 46.66
C ILE A 126 -16.55 4.94 48.01
N ALA A 127 -15.26 4.60 48.06
CA ALA A 127 -14.45 4.74 49.27
C ALA A 127 -14.37 6.19 49.77
N LEU A 128 -14.11 7.15 48.87
CA LEU A 128 -14.07 8.58 49.21
C LEU A 128 -15.46 9.12 49.63
N SER A 129 -16.53 8.62 49.03
CA SER A 129 -17.91 9.00 49.37
C SER A 129 -18.33 8.49 50.75
N MET A 130 -17.79 7.34 51.17
CA MET A 130 -18.04 6.75 52.50
C MET A 130 -17.13 7.34 53.59
N SER A 131 -15.99 7.94 53.22
CA SER A 131 -15.05 8.57 54.15
C SER A 131 -15.46 9.99 54.59
N GLY A 132 -16.44 10.61 53.93
CA GLY A 132 -16.99 11.93 54.29
C GLY A 132 -17.97 11.86 55.45
N GLY A 133 -17.46 11.65 56.67
CA GLY A 133 -18.27 11.63 57.88
C GLY A 133 -18.76 13.03 58.29
N ASN A 134 -20.07 13.13 58.50
CA ASN A 134 -20.83 14.16 59.23
C ASN A 134 -20.39 15.62 59.08
N ASP A 135 -20.94 16.31 58.08
CA ASP A 135 -21.75 17.51 58.35
C ASP A 135 -22.64 17.82 57.16
N ARG A 136 -23.89 18.18 57.47
CA ARG A 136 -24.90 18.57 56.50
C ARG A 136 -24.45 19.89 55.85
N ASP A 137 -24.64 20.00 54.55
CA ASP A 137 -24.38 21.20 53.72
C ASP A 137 -22.97 21.34 53.12
N ARG A 138 -22.52 20.31 52.40
CA ARG A 138 -21.52 20.50 51.34
C ARG A 138 -22.04 19.94 50.02
N ARG A 139 -22.16 20.84 49.03
CA ARG A 139 -22.30 20.47 47.62
C ARG A 139 -21.23 19.42 47.31
N GLY A 140 -21.67 18.19 47.07
CA GLY A 140 -20.80 17.10 46.69
C GLY A 140 -20.00 17.46 45.43
N PRO A 141 -18.84 16.82 45.21
CA PRO A 141 -18.10 17.00 43.96
C PRO A 141 -19.04 16.72 42.79
N ASP A 142 -19.14 17.66 41.85
CA ASP A 142 -20.03 17.53 40.70
C ASP A 142 -19.57 16.37 39.80
N LEU A 143 -20.17 15.21 40.04
CA LEU A 143 -19.95 13.96 39.31
C LEU A 143 -20.52 14.00 37.89
N SER A 144 -21.18 15.09 37.46
CA SER A 144 -21.77 15.18 36.12
C SER A 144 -20.70 15.12 35.00
N ILE A 145 -19.51 15.68 35.24
CA ILE A 145 -18.37 15.62 34.32
C ILE A 145 -17.86 14.17 34.19
N PHE A 146 -17.85 13.43 35.31
CA PHE A 146 -17.45 12.02 35.32
C PHE A 146 -18.53 11.12 34.71
N GLY A 147 -19.81 11.40 34.92
CA GLY A 147 -20.93 10.66 34.32
C GLY A 147 -20.92 10.67 32.80
N GLY A 148 -20.56 11.81 32.18
CA GLY A 148 -20.36 11.91 30.72
C GLY A 148 -19.17 11.09 30.21
N LEU A 149 -18.08 11.02 30.98
CA LEU A 149 -16.92 10.18 30.67
C LEU A 149 -17.24 8.69 30.82
N PHE A 150 -17.94 8.29 31.90
CA PHE A 150 -18.37 6.90 32.12
C PHE A 150 -19.32 6.43 31.03
N ARG A 151 -20.30 7.24 30.65
CA ARG A 151 -21.21 6.92 29.54
C ARG A 151 -20.45 6.72 28.23
N ALA A 152 -19.46 7.58 27.93
CA ALA A 152 -18.61 7.44 26.74
C ALA A 152 -17.67 6.21 26.79
N ILE A 153 -17.27 5.77 27.99
CA ILE A 153 -16.46 4.57 28.22
C ILE A 153 -17.33 3.30 28.06
N PHE A 154 -18.47 3.23 28.74
CA PHE A 154 -19.42 2.11 28.69
C PHE A 154 -20.13 1.97 27.34
N GLU A 155 -20.53 3.06 26.67
CA GLU A 155 -21.05 3.00 25.29
C GLU A 155 -19.95 2.57 24.31
N GLY A 156 -18.67 2.86 24.61
CA GLY A 156 -17.52 2.38 23.84
C GLY A 156 -17.12 0.92 24.09
N MET A 157 -17.70 0.28 25.11
CA MET A 157 -17.47 -1.13 25.49
C MET A 157 -18.38 -2.12 24.74
N TYR A 158 -19.41 -1.66 24.00
CA TYR A 158 -20.14 -2.49 23.04
C TYR A 158 -19.23 -2.79 21.83
N TRP A 159 -18.36 -3.78 22.01
CA TRP A 159 -17.60 -4.43 20.95
C TRP A 159 -18.52 -5.37 20.17
N ILE A 160 -18.63 -5.16 18.86
CA ILE A 160 -18.64 -6.15 17.76
C ILE A 160 -19.14 -5.40 16.52
N SER A 161 -18.20 -4.93 15.69
CA SER A 161 -18.28 -4.95 14.22
C SER A 161 -17.04 -4.22 13.69
N PHE A 162 -15.94 -4.96 13.59
CA PHE A 162 -14.67 -4.48 13.02
C PHE A 162 -14.61 -4.73 11.51
N SER A 163 -15.68 -4.38 10.82
CA SER A 163 -15.80 -4.50 9.37
C SER A 163 -16.41 -3.21 8.85
N ASN A 164 -15.70 -2.10 9.03
CA ASN A 164 -16.13 -0.87 8.38
C ASN A 164 -15.98 -1.06 6.87
N ARG A 165 -17.01 -0.66 6.13
CA ARG A 165 -16.99 -0.75 4.68
C ARG A 165 -15.89 0.18 4.15
N ILE A 166 -15.24 -0.23 3.06
CA ILE A 166 -14.33 0.65 2.36
C ILE A 166 -15.18 1.65 1.58
N GLN A 167 -14.87 2.94 1.74
CA GLN A 167 -15.48 4.03 0.98
C GLN A 167 -14.40 4.78 0.19
N MET A 168 -14.82 5.33 -0.94
CA MET A 168 -13.98 6.22 -1.75
C MET A 168 -14.17 7.65 -1.27
N MET A 169 -13.06 8.32 -0.98
CA MET A 169 -13.02 9.73 -0.60
C MET A 169 -12.22 10.52 -1.63
N THR A 170 -12.44 11.83 -1.69
CA THR A 170 -11.71 12.73 -2.60
C THR A 170 -10.78 13.61 -1.79
N ASP A 171 -9.51 13.65 -2.19
CA ASP A 171 -8.48 14.50 -1.61
C ASP A 171 -8.62 15.95 -2.13
N PRO A 172 -8.10 16.97 -1.41
CA PRO A 172 -8.07 18.35 -1.92
C PRO A 172 -7.38 18.51 -3.28
N SER A 173 -6.51 17.57 -3.67
CA SER A 173 -5.90 17.54 -4.99
C SER A 173 -6.85 17.12 -6.14
N GLY A 174 -8.06 16.63 -5.82
CA GLY A 174 -9.05 16.08 -6.76
C GLY A 174 -8.97 14.57 -6.93
N LEU A 175 -7.92 13.92 -6.43
CA LEU A 175 -7.70 12.48 -6.56
C LEU A 175 -8.52 11.67 -5.56
N ARG A 176 -8.96 10.47 -5.96
CA ARG A 176 -9.74 9.59 -5.09
C ARG A 176 -8.82 8.68 -4.27
N TYR A 177 -9.24 8.30 -3.07
CA TYR A 177 -8.52 7.34 -2.25
C TYR A 177 -9.48 6.46 -1.44
N LYS A 178 -9.05 5.24 -1.15
CA LYS A 178 -9.80 4.29 -0.32
C LYS A 178 -9.57 4.58 1.16
N GLN A 179 -10.63 4.59 1.94
CA GLN A 179 -10.58 4.70 3.39
C GLN A 179 -11.72 3.89 4.02
N TYR A 180 -11.52 3.37 5.23
CA TYR A 180 -12.63 2.79 6.00
C TYR A 180 -13.67 3.86 6.37
N GLU A 181 -14.95 3.54 6.18
CA GLU A 181 -16.07 4.39 6.56
C GLU A 181 -15.98 4.73 8.06
N LYS A 182 -16.26 5.99 8.40
CA LYS A 182 -16.35 6.41 9.81
C LYS A 182 -17.70 5.91 10.35
N PRO A 183 -17.75 5.26 11.52
CA PRO A 183 -19.01 4.80 12.07
C PRO A 183 -20.00 5.96 12.21
N LYS A 184 -21.27 5.72 11.81
CA LYS A 184 -22.35 6.73 11.84
C LYS A 184 -22.70 7.23 13.24
N ASN A 185 -22.40 6.44 14.27
CA ASN A 185 -22.52 6.88 15.65
C ASN A 185 -21.45 7.95 15.92
N LYS A 186 -21.89 9.17 16.22
CA LYS A 186 -21.04 10.36 16.43
C LYS A 186 -19.99 10.22 17.56
N GLY A 187 -19.94 9.10 18.25
CA GLY A 187 -18.84 8.71 19.13
C GLY A 187 -18.06 7.56 18.51
N LYS A 188 -16.84 7.81 18.02
CA LYS A 188 -15.86 6.73 17.88
C LYS A 188 -15.76 6.02 19.23
N ASN A 189 -15.86 4.69 19.26
CA ASN A 189 -15.61 3.90 20.47
C ASN A 189 -14.32 4.43 21.11
N PHE A 190 -14.36 4.75 22.41
CA PHE A 190 -13.22 5.39 23.09
C PHE A 190 -11.92 4.61 22.85
N VAL A 191 -11.99 3.28 22.91
CA VAL A 191 -10.90 2.36 22.57
C VAL A 191 -10.37 2.57 21.14
N GLN A 192 -11.24 2.79 20.15
CA GLN A 192 -10.81 3.10 18.78
C GLN A 192 -10.14 4.46 18.69
N ALA A 193 -10.62 5.47 19.42
CA ALA A 193 -9.98 6.78 19.47
C ALA A 193 -8.59 6.67 20.10
N VAL A 194 -8.44 5.92 21.19
CA VAL A 194 -7.18 5.63 21.86
C VAL A 194 -6.24 4.85 20.93
N PHE A 195 -6.73 3.83 20.24
CA PHE A 195 -5.97 3.08 19.23
C PHE A 195 -5.52 3.97 18.07
N HIS A 196 -6.39 4.82 17.51
CA HIS A 196 -6.06 5.77 16.45
C HIS A 196 -5.11 6.89 16.91
N PHE A 197 -5.04 7.18 18.20
CA PHE A 197 -4.04 8.07 18.76
C PHE A 197 -2.67 7.38 18.73
N VAL A 198 -2.59 6.15 19.26
CA VAL A 198 -1.34 5.40 19.37
C VAL A 198 -0.81 4.99 18.01
N PHE A 199 -1.65 4.44 17.13
CA PHE A 199 -1.24 3.80 15.87
C PHE A 199 -1.57 4.59 14.60
N GLY A 200 -2.41 5.62 14.69
CA GLY A 200 -2.98 6.30 13.53
C GLY A 200 -4.24 5.60 13.02
N PRO A 201 -4.92 6.18 12.00
CA PRO A 201 -6.08 5.55 11.41
C PRO A 201 -5.71 4.27 10.66
N GLU A 202 -6.63 3.30 10.65
CA GLU A 202 -6.49 2.09 9.84
C GLU A 202 -6.50 2.43 8.34
N VAL A 203 -5.65 1.72 7.58
CA VAL A 203 -5.52 1.86 6.12
C VAL A 203 -6.05 0.58 5.47
N PRO A 204 -6.94 0.67 4.47
CA PRO A 204 -7.39 -0.50 3.72
C PRO A 204 -6.19 -1.25 3.10
N PRO A 205 -6.17 -2.59 3.14
CA PRO A 205 -5.09 -3.35 2.51
C PRO A 205 -5.05 -3.07 0.99
N LYS A 206 -3.84 -2.96 0.43
CA LYS A 206 -3.68 -2.94 -1.03
C LYS A 206 -4.07 -4.32 -1.55
N ASP A 207 -4.91 -4.34 -2.56
CA ASP A 207 -5.25 -5.56 -3.28
C ASP A 207 -4.10 -5.97 -4.19
N GLU A 208 -3.42 -7.08 -3.85
CA GLU A 208 -2.25 -7.58 -4.60
C GLU A 208 -2.58 -7.98 -6.04
N LEU A 209 -3.82 -8.37 -6.30
CA LEU A 209 -4.29 -8.75 -7.64
C LEU A 209 -5.05 -7.61 -8.34
N GLY A 210 -5.17 -6.44 -7.71
CA GLY A 210 -5.92 -5.30 -8.22
C GLY A 210 -5.40 -4.84 -9.56
N ASP A 211 -4.11 -4.50 -9.62
CA ASP A 211 -3.43 -4.02 -10.83
C ASP A 211 -3.57 -5.02 -12.01
N LYS A 212 -3.55 -6.34 -11.72
CA LYS A 212 -3.74 -7.40 -12.73
C LYS A 212 -5.19 -7.48 -13.21
N ARG A 213 -6.16 -7.44 -12.30
CA ARG A 213 -7.59 -7.47 -12.63
C ARG A 213 -8.00 -6.22 -13.41
N GLU A 214 -7.41 -5.08 -13.07
CA GLU A 214 -7.60 -3.84 -13.79
C GLU A 214 -7.05 -3.90 -15.21
N THR A 215 -5.81 -4.40 -15.38
CA THR A 215 -5.23 -4.61 -16.72
C THR A 215 -6.08 -5.56 -17.57
N LEU A 216 -6.58 -6.65 -16.98
CA LEU A 216 -7.49 -7.56 -17.69
C LEU A 216 -8.85 -6.92 -18.02
N ALA A 217 -9.34 -6.00 -17.19
CA ALA A 217 -10.55 -5.24 -17.48
C ALA A 217 -10.33 -4.24 -18.62
N TYR A 218 -9.18 -3.56 -18.62
CA TYR A 218 -8.75 -2.67 -19.70
C TYR A 218 -8.66 -3.41 -21.04
N LEU A 219 -8.02 -4.59 -21.03
CA LEU A 219 -7.93 -5.49 -22.18
C LEU A 219 -9.28 -5.80 -22.81
N ARG A 220 -10.28 -6.08 -21.97
CA ARG A 220 -11.62 -6.46 -22.42
C ARG A 220 -12.48 -5.29 -22.87
N LYS A 221 -12.37 -4.14 -22.20
CA LYS A 221 -13.34 -3.04 -22.33
C LYS A 221 -12.83 -1.87 -23.18
N VAL A 222 -11.52 -1.73 -23.33
CA VAL A 222 -10.91 -0.56 -23.98
C VAL A 222 -10.06 -0.99 -25.17
N SER A 223 -9.08 -1.85 -24.95
CA SER A 223 -8.04 -2.09 -25.97
C SER A 223 -8.32 -3.27 -26.92
N ASN A 224 -9.53 -3.82 -26.91
CA ASN A 224 -9.95 -4.93 -27.78
C ASN A 224 -8.93 -6.07 -27.82
N GLY A 225 -8.41 -6.47 -26.66
CA GLY A 225 -7.49 -7.58 -26.52
C GLY A 225 -6.02 -7.23 -26.73
N ARG A 226 -5.66 -6.00 -27.15
CA ARG A 226 -4.24 -5.62 -27.32
C ARG A 226 -3.70 -4.93 -26.08
N LEU A 227 -2.45 -5.18 -25.72
CA LEU A 227 -1.79 -4.50 -24.60
C LEU A 227 -0.41 -4.02 -25.01
N THR A 228 -0.06 -2.80 -24.63
CA THR A 228 1.31 -2.28 -24.78
C THR A 228 1.95 -2.01 -23.43
N ALA A 229 3.27 -1.81 -23.42
CA ALA A 229 3.96 -1.33 -22.23
C ALA A 229 3.47 0.07 -21.82
N ALA A 230 3.07 0.93 -22.77
CA ALA A 230 2.54 2.25 -22.45
C ALA A 230 1.19 2.17 -21.71
N ASP A 231 0.30 1.24 -22.10
CA ASP A 231 -0.95 0.98 -21.39
C ASP A 231 -0.69 0.55 -19.93
N ILE A 232 0.30 -0.31 -19.71
CA ILE A 232 0.66 -0.75 -18.35
C ILE A 232 1.17 0.42 -17.51
N VAL A 233 1.96 1.34 -18.09
CA VAL A 233 2.38 2.58 -17.40
C VAL A 233 1.16 3.46 -17.07
N LEU A 234 0.20 3.58 -17.99
CA LEU A 234 -1.02 4.36 -17.80
C LEU A 234 -1.88 3.81 -16.64
N LEU A 235 -2.01 2.49 -16.54
CA LEU A 235 -2.80 1.82 -15.50
C LEU A 235 -2.10 1.77 -14.15
N SER A 236 -0.80 1.44 -14.12
CA SER A 236 -0.08 1.14 -12.87
C SER A 236 0.92 2.22 -12.42
N GLY A 237 1.31 3.14 -13.30
CA GLY A 237 2.29 4.21 -13.05
C GLY A 237 3.74 3.74 -12.90
N VAL A 238 4.03 2.48 -13.25
CA VAL A 238 5.40 1.93 -13.25
C VAL A 238 6.27 2.57 -14.33
N THR A 239 7.58 2.35 -14.29
CA THR A 239 8.50 2.83 -15.33
C THR A 239 8.33 2.02 -16.62
N MET A 240 8.69 2.58 -17.78
CA MET A 240 8.60 1.87 -19.07
C MET A 240 9.37 0.54 -19.05
N ASN A 241 10.55 0.54 -18.45
CA ASN A 241 11.35 -0.67 -18.23
C ASN A 241 10.60 -1.76 -17.46
N LYS A 242 9.84 -1.38 -16.43
CA LYS A 242 9.07 -2.34 -15.64
C LYS A 242 7.79 -2.76 -16.35
N ALA A 243 7.19 -1.86 -17.13
CA ALA A 243 6.04 -2.18 -17.97
C ALA A 243 6.38 -3.20 -19.06
N GLU A 244 7.54 -3.10 -19.72
CA GLU A 244 8.03 -4.12 -20.67
C GLU A 244 8.20 -5.50 -20.01
N GLU A 245 8.64 -5.53 -18.74
CA GLU A 245 8.70 -6.80 -17.99
C GLU A 245 7.31 -7.37 -17.68
N LEU A 246 6.38 -6.50 -17.28
CA LEU A 246 5.00 -6.90 -16.98
C LEU A 246 4.26 -7.34 -18.24
N LEU A 247 4.51 -6.70 -19.39
CA LEU A 247 3.96 -7.08 -20.68
C LEU A 247 4.38 -8.52 -21.03
N ALA A 248 5.67 -8.83 -20.89
CA ALA A 248 6.20 -10.18 -21.11
C ALA A 248 5.60 -11.21 -20.12
N GLU A 249 5.52 -10.86 -18.83
CA GLU A 249 4.89 -11.71 -17.80
C GLU A 249 3.41 -11.97 -18.15
N TYR A 250 2.67 -10.95 -18.55
CA TYR A 250 1.24 -11.06 -18.84
C TYR A 250 0.99 -11.85 -20.11
N ALA A 251 1.77 -11.63 -21.17
CA ALA A 251 1.69 -12.43 -22.41
C ALA A 251 1.93 -13.91 -22.12
N ALA A 252 2.97 -14.24 -21.34
CA ALA A 252 3.23 -15.62 -20.97
C ALA A 252 2.10 -16.21 -20.11
N LYS A 253 1.73 -15.52 -19.03
CA LYS A 253 0.78 -16.00 -18.02
C LYS A 253 -0.66 -16.13 -18.52
N PHE A 254 -1.09 -15.20 -19.37
CA PHE A 254 -2.46 -15.15 -19.88
C PHE A 254 -2.58 -15.61 -21.32
N SER A 255 -1.53 -16.24 -21.87
CA SER A 255 -1.47 -16.73 -23.25
C SER A 255 -1.77 -15.67 -24.29
N GLY A 256 -1.17 -14.49 -24.11
CA GLY A 256 -1.07 -13.48 -25.16
C GLY A 256 0.08 -13.77 -26.11
N GLU A 257 -0.10 -13.40 -27.37
CA GLU A 257 0.90 -13.52 -28.42
C GLU A 257 1.65 -12.19 -28.55
N LEU A 258 2.99 -12.24 -28.48
CA LEU A 258 3.82 -11.04 -28.62
C LEU A 258 4.11 -10.81 -30.08
N GLU A 259 3.86 -9.59 -30.54
CA GLU A 259 4.06 -9.18 -31.93
C GLU A 259 4.62 -7.75 -31.98
N ILE A 260 5.05 -7.34 -33.17
CA ILE A 260 5.46 -5.97 -33.46
C ILE A 260 4.43 -5.39 -34.41
N ASP A 261 3.85 -4.25 -34.05
CA ASP A 261 2.90 -3.55 -34.92
C ASP A 261 3.60 -2.83 -36.08
N ASP A 262 2.80 -2.27 -37.00
CA ASP A 262 3.30 -1.56 -38.18
C ASP A 262 4.16 -0.32 -37.83
N ASP A 263 4.00 0.20 -36.60
CA ASP A 263 4.73 1.35 -36.07
C ASP A 263 6.02 0.93 -35.33
N GLY A 264 6.33 -0.37 -35.26
CA GLY A 264 7.55 -0.90 -34.64
C GLY A 264 7.46 -1.10 -33.13
N ASN A 265 6.25 -1.16 -32.58
CA ASN A 265 6.01 -1.28 -31.15
C ASN A 265 5.67 -2.71 -30.76
N VAL A 266 6.19 -3.14 -29.62
CA VAL A 266 5.85 -4.45 -29.05
C VAL A 266 4.45 -4.40 -28.46
N ILE A 267 3.57 -5.20 -29.02
CA ILE A 267 2.19 -5.42 -28.58
C ILE A 267 2.03 -6.85 -28.08
N ALA A 268 1.13 -7.06 -27.13
CA ALA A 268 0.67 -8.39 -26.75
C ALA A 268 -0.82 -8.54 -27.12
N ASP A 269 -1.14 -9.50 -27.97
CA ASP A 269 -2.50 -9.80 -28.42
C ASP A 269 -3.14 -10.90 -27.57
N PHE A 270 -4.25 -10.55 -26.93
CA PHE A 270 -5.09 -11.39 -26.07
C PHE A 270 -6.51 -11.53 -26.63
N THR A 271 -6.73 -11.39 -27.94
CA THR A 271 -8.05 -11.49 -28.58
C THR A 271 -8.78 -12.76 -28.17
N ASN A 272 -8.05 -13.87 -28.00
CA ASN A 272 -8.58 -15.16 -27.53
C ASN A 272 -9.24 -15.08 -26.13
N MET A 273 -8.90 -14.09 -25.29
CA MET A 273 -9.47 -13.88 -23.95
C MET A 273 -10.74 -13.03 -23.92
N LEU A 274 -11.12 -12.43 -25.05
CA LEU A 274 -12.31 -11.55 -25.15
C LEU A 274 -13.62 -12.33 -25.14
N HIS A 275 -13.59 -13.61 -25.47
CA HIS A 275 -14.75 -14.49 -25.48
C HIS A 275 -15.14 -14.92 -24.05
N SER A 276 -15.72 -13.99 -23.28
CA SER A 276 -16.33 -14.32 -21.99
C SER A 276 -17.73 -14.90 -22.22
N GLN A 277 -17.94 -16.16 -21.82
CA GLN A 277 -19.26 -16.80 -21.90
C GLN A 277 -20.21 -16.38 -20.76
N SER A 278 -19.69 -15.82 -19.67
CA SER A 278 -20.45 -15.42 -18.49
C SER A 278 -20.60 -13.91 -18.39
N GLN A 279 -21.83 -13.41 -18.55
CA GLN A 279 -22.17 -11.98 -18.38
C GLN A 279 -22.00 -11.50 -16.94
N ASP A 280 -22.07 -12.40 -15.94
CA ASP A 280 -21.90 -12.07 -14.53
C ASP A 280 -20.45 -11.80 -14.11
N LEU A 281 -19.47 -12.14 -14.97
CA LEU A 281 -18.03 -11.96 -14.71
C LEU A 281 -17.48 -10.81 -15.55
N ASP A 282 -17.98 -9.60 -15.30
CA ASP A 282 -17.71 -8.37 -16.06
C ASP A 282 -16.26 -7.84 -15.93
N GLY A 283 -15.40 -8.54 -15.19
CA GLY A 283 -14.03 -8.14 -14.92
C GLY A 283 -13.92 -7.00 -13.89
N GLY A 284 -12.69 -6.64 -13.50
CA GLY A 284 -12.45 -5.54 -12.56
C GLY A 284 -12.96 -4.18 -13.07
N GLN A 285 -12.93 -3.17 -12.20
CA GLN A 285 -13.09 -1.76 -12.62
C GLN A 285 -11.75 -1.25 -13.15
N ILE A 286 -11.79 -0.39 -14.18
CA ILE A 286 -10.61 0.31 -14.71
C ILE A 286 -10.44 1.59 -13.89
N ILE A 287 -9.26 1.80 -13.30
CA ILE A 287 -8.94 2.94 -12.45
C ILE A 287 -7.52 3.40 -12.79
N TYR A 288 -7.41 4.29 -13.78
CA TYR A 288 -6.11 4.76 -14.25
C TYR A 288 -5.22 5.24 -13.10
N TYR A 289 -3.90 5.11 -13.30
CA TYR A 289 -2.93 5.47 -12.28
C TYR A 289 -3.14 6.89 -11.73
N TYR A 290 -3.58 7.82 -12.58
CA TYR A 290 -3.80 9.20 -12.18
C TYR A 290 -5.17 9.48 -11.55
N ASP A 291 -6.04 8.48 -11.33
CA ASP A 291 -7.38 8.66 -10.72
C ASP A 291 -7.43 8.27 -9.23
N GLU A 292 -6.49 7.45 -8.76
CA GLU A 292 -6.41 6.99 -7.37
C GLU A 292 -5.08 7.41 -6.70
N VAL A 293 -5.11 7.74 -5.42
CA VAL A 293 -3.94 8.05 -4.58
C VAL A 293 -4.02 7.31 -3.25
N GLU A 294 -2.89 7.16 -2.57
CA GLU A 294 -2.84 6.59 -1.24
C GLU A 294 -3.62 7.45 -0.23
N GLN A 295 -4.14 6.82 0.83
CA GLN A 295 -4.79 7.52 1.93
C GLN A 295 -3.81 8.54 2.58
N PRO A 296 -4.28 9.74 2.96
CA PRO A 296 -3.43 10.72 3.65
C PRO A 296 -2.76 10.16 4.91
N ALA A 297 -1.43 10.25 4.97
CA ALA A 297 -0.64 9.88 6.13
C ALA A 297 -0.82 10.92 7.25
N VAL A 298 -1.59 10.57 8.29
CA VAL A 298 -1.86 11.45 9.44
C VAL A 298 -1.34 10.82 10.74
N MET A 299 -0.93 11.67 11.69
CA MET A 299 -0.39 11.20 12.96
C MET A 299 -1.43 10.51 13.83
N ASN A 300 -2.63 11.09 13.91
CA ASN A 300 -3.74 10.54 14.67
C ASN A 300 -5.04 10.75 13.88
N GLY A 301 -6.00 9.86 14.11
CA GLY A 301 -7.28 9.87 13.39
C GLY A 301 -8.36 10.74 14.03
N ASN A 302 -8.06 11.55 15.06
CA ASN A 302 -9.05 12.17 15.96
C ASN A 302 -9.02 13.70 15.92
N SER A 303 -10.09 14.33 16.43
CA SER A 303 -10.15 15.78 16.67
C SER A 303 -9.21 16.20 17.80
N THR A 304 -8.73 17.45 17.78
CA THR A 304 -7.83 18.03 18.78
C THR A 304 -8.31 17.86 20.22
N GLY A 305 -9.58 18.17 20.52
CA GLY A 305 -10.12 18.03 21.88
C GLY A 305 -10.15 16.58 22.39
N ARG A 306 -10.41 15.62 21.51
CA ARG A 306 -10.37 14.18 21.84
C ARG A 306 -8.95 13.72 22.15
N ASN A 307 -7.96 14.19 21.38
CA ASN A 307 -6.55 13.91 21.65
C ASN A 307 -6.12 14.51 23.00
N ALA A 308 -6.54 15.75 23.31
CA ALA A 308 -6.25 16.37 24.59
C ALA A 308 -6.81 15.55 25.78
N GLY A 309 -8.06 15.10 25.67
CA GLY A 309 -8.66 14.22 26.70
C GLY A 309 -7.95 12.87 26.86
N ILE A 310 -7.53 12.26 25.75
CA ILE A 310 -6.76 11.01 25.76
C ILE A 310 -5.38 11.21 26.43
N ILE A 311 -4.68 12.29 26.07
CA ILE A 311 -3.39 12.65 26.67
C ILE A 311 -3.54 12.85 28.17
N LEU A 312 -4.51 13.68 28.59
CA LEU A 312 -4.77 13.96 30.01
C LEU A 312 -5.04 12.67 30.79
N MET A 313 -5.89 11.80 30.28
CA MET A 313 -6.21 10.53 30.92
C MET A 313 -4.97 9.63 31.05
N ASN A 314 -4.17 9.50 30.00
CA ASN A 314 -2.98 8.65 30.05
C ASN A 314 -1.88 9.24 30.94
N THR A 315 -1.73 10.57 30.97
CA THR A 315 -0.84 11.27 31.90
C THR A 315 -1.29 11.06 33.35
N PHE A 316 -2.59 11.17 33.64
CA PHE A 316 -3.14 10.86 34.94
C PHE A 316 -2.83 9.41 35.34
N ASN A 317 -3.04 8.46 34.43
CA ASN A 317 -2.73 7.06 34.68
C ASN A 317 -1.24 6.85 35.00
N LEU A 318 -0.35 7.48 34.23
CA LEU A 318 1.09 7.43 34.46
C LEU A 318 1.44 7.94 35.87
N ILE A 319 0.91 9.11 36.27
CA ILE A 319 1.16 9.70 37.59
C ILE A 319 0.64 8.79 38.71
N VAL A 320 -0.60 8.29 38.59
CA VAL A 320 -1.20 7.38 39.58
C VAL A 320 -0.40 6.09 39.69
N SER A 321 0.04 5.51 38.57
CA SER A 321 0.83 4.28 38.58
C SER A 321 2.18 4.46 39.28
N ILE A 322 2.86 5.59 39.05
CA ILE A 322 4.11 5.94 39.73
C ILE A 322 3.86 6.18 41.22
N PHE A 323 2.78 6.89 41.57
CA PHE A 323 2.40 7.12 42.96
C PHE A 323 2.13 5.79 43.69
N LEU A 324 1.32 4.91 43.09
CA LEU A 324 1.02 3.58 43.64
C LEU A 324 2.26 2.69 43.76
N LEU A 325 3.23 2.77 42.84
CA LEU A 325 4.49 2.03 42.99
C LEU A 325 5.26 2.46 44.24
N ASN A 326 5.31 3.77 44.52
CA ASN A 326 5.96 4.28 45.72
C ASN A 326 5.17 3.91 46.97
N THR A 327 3.83 4.02 46.96
CA THR A 327 3.00 3.75 48.14
C THR A 327 2.82 2.26 48.46
N LEU A 328 2.66 1.41 47.44
CA LEU A 328 2.49 -0.04 47.63
C LEU A 328 3.82 -0.77 47.83
N GLY A 329 4.95 -0.11 47.53
CA GLY A 329 6.30 -0.62 47.75
C GLY A 329 6.69 -0.65 49.22
N ASP A 330 6.14 0.28 50.01
CA ASP A 330 6.38 0.36 51.45
C ASP A 330 5.32 -0.43 52.25
N PRO A 331 5.69 -1.08 53.38
CA PRO A 331 4.73 -1.72 54.27
C PRO A 331 3.72 -0.72 54.82
N ILE A 332 2.43 -1.03 54.72
CA ILE A 332 1.36 -0.12 55.17
C ILE A 332 1.10 -0.36 56.64
N LEU A 333 1.29 0.67 57.48
CA LEU A 333 0.86 0.63 58.88
C LEU A 333 -0.63 0.98 58.99
N TYR A 334 -1.46 -0.01 59.32
CA TYR A 334 -2.90 0.18 59.51
C TYR A 334 -3.33 -0.43 60.84
N LYS A 335 -3.90 0.41 61.73
CA LYS A 335 -4.35 -0.01 63.08
C LYS A 335 -3.30 -0.87 63.82
N GLU A 336 -2.06 -0.37 63.88
CA GLU A 336 -0.92 -1.03 64.53
C GLU A 336 -0.46 -2.36 63.91
N GLN A 337 -1.03 -2.76 62.77
CA GLN A 337 -0.58 -3.92 62.00
C GLN A 337 0.21 -3.48 60.77
N ILE A 338 1.32 -4.15 60.51
CA ILE A 338 2.10 -4.00 59.29
C ILE A 338 1.49 -4.90 58.23
N ILE A 339 0.89 -4.30 57.20
CA ILE A 339 0.30 -5.00 56.06
C ILE A 339 1.28 -4.89 54.89
N ASN A 340 1.88 -6.02 54.52
CA ASN A 340 2.66 -6.12 53.29
C ASN A 340 1.72 -6.31 52.11
N VAL A 341 1.78 -5.39 51.15
CA VAL A 341 1.04 -5.52 49.90
C VAL A 341 1.66 -6.65 49.07
N PRO A 342 0.90 -7.66 48.63
CA PRO A 342 1.44 -8.70 47.78
C PRO A 342 2.04 -8.13 46.49
N VAL A 343 3.20 -8.64 46.07
CA VAL A 343 3.94 -8.21 44.87
C VAL A 343 3.06 -8.16 43.62
N PHE A 344 2.09 -9.07 43.51
CA PHE A 344 1.10 -9.09 42.43
C PHE A 344 0.37 -7.73 42.27
N PHE A 345 -0.04 -7.08 43.36
CA PHE A 345 -0.74 -5.80 43.30
C PHE A 345 0.18 -4.65 42.86
N GLN A 346 1.45 -4.66 43.30
CA GLN A 346 2.46 -3.69 42.83
C GLN A 346 2.69 -3.81 41.33
N ILE A 347 2.73 -5.04 40.80
CA ILE A 347 2.87 -5.28 39.36
C ILE A 347 1.61 -4.85 38.61
N ALA A 348 0.43 -5.29 39.07
CA ALA A 348 -0.84 -5.09 38.37
C ALA A 348 -1.30 -3.62 38.35
N LEU A 349 -1.13 -2.90 39.46
CA LEU A 349 -1.61 -1.51 39.62
C LEU A 349 -0.51 -0.45 39.42
N GLY A 350 0.75 -0.86 39.52
CA GLY A 350 1.92 0.02 39.41
C GLY A 350 2.70 -0.18 38.11
N TRP A 351 3.46 -1.27 38.01
CA TRP A 351 4.40 -1.48 36.89
C TRP A 351 3.69 -1.61 35.53
N PHE A 352 2.66 -2.44 35.46
CA PHE A 352 1.99 -2.72 34.20
C PHE A 352 1.35 -1.46 33.58
N PRO A 353 0.57 -0.65 34.32
CA PRO A 353 0.00 0.58 33.78
C PRO A 353 1.03 1.67 33.50
N MET A 354 2.12 1.73 34.28
CA MET A 354 3.22 2.64 34.00
C MET A 354 3.87 2.32 32.65
N ILE A 355 4.25 1.05 32.43
CA ILE A 355 4.86 0.60 31.16
C ILE A 355 3.90 0.84 30.00
N PHE A 356 2.62 0.51 30.18
CA PHE A 356 1.60 0.79 29.16
C PHE A 356 1.50 2.29 28.85
N SER A 357 1.42 3.14 29.86
CA SER A 357 1.30 4.59 29.69
C SER A 357 2.55 5.22 29.06
N ILE A 358 3.74 4.68 29.33
CA ILE A 358 4.99 5.08 28.66
C ILE A 358 4.92 4.67 27.18
N SER A 359 4.57 3.41 26.88
CA SER A 359 4.46 2.92 25.51
C SER A 359 3.43 3.72 24.69
N PHE A 360 2.36 4.16 25.34
CA PHE A 360 1.29 4.97 24.76
C PHE A 360 1.80 6.29 24.17
N PHE A 361 2.74 6.94 24.85
CA PHE A 361 3.39 8.17 24.37
C PHE A 361 4.57 7.88 23.44
N LEU A 362 5.32 6.81 23.71
CA LEU A 362 6.52 6.47 22.97
C LEU A 362 6.22 6.04 21.53
N ILE A 363 5.17 5.24 21.30
CA ILE A 363 4.84 4.71 19.96
C ILE A 363 4.54 5.83 18.94
N PRO A 364 3.66 6.83 19.22
CA PRO A 364 3.46 7.96 18.33
C PRO A 364 4.74 8.76 18.04
N ILE A 365 5.60 8.96 19.04
CA ILE A 365 6.88 9.69 18.89
C ILE A 365 7.79 8.93 17.93
N LEU A 366 7.95 7.62 18.12
CA LEU A 366 8.77 6.77 17.25
C LEU A 366 8.20 6.67 15.83
N ARG A 367 6.87 6.72 15.67
CA ARG A 367 6.22 6.73 14.34
C ARG A 367 6.45 8.04 13.59
N TYR A 368 6.60 9.16 14.29
CA TYR A 368 6.61 10.51 13.70
C TYR A 368 7.46 10.65 12.41
N PRO A 369 8.75 10.27 12.37
CA PRO A 369 9.56 10.39 11.16
C PRO A 369 9.04 9.55 9.98
N PHE A 370 8.43 8.39 10.22
CA PHE A 370 7.88 7.53 9.18
C PHE A 370 6.63 8.14 8.54
N VAL A 371 5.78 8.79 9.33
CA VAL A 371 4.59 9.49 8.82
C VAL A 371 4.99 10.71 7.99
N LEU A 372 6.02 11.46 8.41
CA LEU A 372 6.55 12.57 7.60
C LEU A 372 7.09 12.09 6.25
N ARG A 373 7.82 10.98 6.24
CA ARG A 373 8.28 10.34 4.99
C ARG A 373 7.11 9.91 4.12
N ALA A 374 6.10 9.25 4.69
CA ALA A 374 4.90 8.82 3.96
C ALA A 374 4.12 10.02 3.38
N LYS A 375 4.00 11.11 4.13
CA LYS A 375 3.36 12.35 3.64
C LYS A 375 4.13 12.94 2.45
N LYS A 376 5.47 13.05 2.56
CA LYS A 376 6.31 13.56 1.46
C LYS A 376 6.26 12.67 0.22
N LEU A 377 6.26 11.36 0.40
CA LEU A 377 6.11 10.39 -0.70
C LEU A 377 4.76 10.57 -1.40
N ARG A 378 3.68 10.65 -0.63
CA ARG A 378 2.34 10.89 -1.16
C ARG A 378 2.26 12.20 -1.96
N GLU A 379 2.81 13.30 -1.45
CA GLU A 379 2.86 14.58 -2.17
C GLU A 379 3.60 14.48 -3.51
N ASN A 380 4.68 13.70 -3.55
CA ASN A 380 5.42 13.46 -4.80
C ASN A 380 4.60 12.57 -5.76
N ASN A 381 3.89 11.56 -5.25
CA ASN A 381 3.02 10.69 -6.04
C ASN A 381 1.85 11.48 -6.64
N ILE A 382 1.22 12.38 -5.88
CA ILE A 382 0.19 13.29 -6.40
C ILE A 382 0.74 14.12 -7.56
N MET A 383 1.92 14.73 -7.38
CA MET A 383 2.54 15.55 -8.41
C MET A 383 2.78 14.71 -9.68
N ARG A 384 3.37 13.53 -9.52
CA ARG A 384 3.61 12.59 -10.63
C ARG A 384 2.32 12.21 -11.35
N LYS A 385 1.27 11.84 -10.62
CA LYS A 385 -0.05 11.47 -11.17
C LYS A 385 -0.67 12.59 -11.99
N LYS A 386 -0.64 13.82 -11.47
CA LYS A 386 -1.13 15.01 -12.19
C LYS A 386 -0.34 15.30 -13.46
N LEU A 387 0.99 15.21 -13.39
CA LEU A 387 1.84 15.41 -14.57
C LEU A 387 1.59 14.36 -15.64
N LEU A 388 1.45 13.08 -15.26
CA LEU A 388 1.10 12.02 -16.20
C LEU A 388 -0.26 12.28 -16.86
N TYR A 389 -1.27 12.64 -16.06
CA TYR A 389 -2.58 13.02 -16.59
C TYR A 389 -2.47 14.15 -17.63
N ALA A 390 -1.72 15.21 -17.32
CA ALA A 390 -1.54 16.34 -18.23
C ALA A 390 -0.90 15.93 -19.57
N ILE A 391 0.12 15.05 -19.52
CA ILE A 391 0.80 14.53 -20.70
C ILE A 391 -0.15 13.72 -21.57
N VAL A 392 -0.92 12.82 -20.96
CA VAL A 392 -1.89 11.96 -21.66
C VAL A 392 -3.03 12.79 -22.29
N VAL A 393 -3.47 13.86 -21.62
CA VAL A 393 -4.54 14.74 -22.13
C VAL A 393 -4.03 15.65 -23.26
N LEU A 394 -2.85 16.25 -23.10
CA LEU A 394 -2.31 17.18 -24.10
C LEU A 394 -1.90 16.46 -25.39
N ARG A 395 -1.35 15.24 -25.28
CA ARG A 395 -0.86 14.38 -26.37
C ARG A 395 0.27 14.95 -27.22
N ASN A 396 0.18 16.20 -27.68
CA ASN A 396 1.15 16.88 -28.55
C ASN A 396 1.49 18.30 -28.04
N ASP A 397 2.54 18.89 -28.61
CA ASP A 397 3.02 20.25 -28.31
C ASP A 397 3.09 20.56 -26.81
N ILE A 398 3.60 19.59 -26.03
CA ILE A 398 3.55 19.61 -24.58
C ILE A 398 4.60 20.59 -24.07
N THR A 399 4.15 21.71 -23.50
CA THR A 399 5.01 22.68 -22.81
C THR A 399 4.72 22.66 -21.32
N PHE A 400 5.68 23.11 -20.50
CA PHE A 400 5.48 23.21 -19.06
C PHE A 400 4.30 24.13 -18.71
N GLU A 401 4.13 25.23 -19.45
CA GLU A 401 3.02 26.17 -19.26
C GLU A 401 1.67 25.51 -19.53
N LYS A 402 1.54 24.76 -20.65
CA LYS A 402 0.32 24.00 -20.94
C LYS A 402 0.04 22.97 -19.86
N ILE A 403 1.06 22.22 -19.41
CA ILE A 403 0.91 21.27 -18.31
C ILE A 403 0.40 21.97 -17.05
N ALA A 404 1.03 23.07 -16.66
CA ALA A 404 0.69 23.83 -15.46
C ALA A 404 -0.76 24.34 -15.52
N ASN A 405 -1.20 24.82 -16.68
CA ASN A 405 -2.58 25.26 -16.90
C ASN A 405 -3.56 24.08 -16.81
N THR A 406 -3.29 22.95 -17.47
CA THR A 406 -4.14 21.75 -17.47
C THR A 406 -4.41 21.22 -16.06
N ILE A 407 -3.40 21.23 -15.19
CA ILE A 407 -3.53 20.70 -13.80
C ILE A 407 -3.83 21.80 -12.78
N SER A 408 -4.05 23.04 -13.23
CA SER A 408 -4.23 24.23 -12.38
C SER A 408 -3.13 24.33 -11.31
N LEU A 409 -1.87 24.25 -11.74
CA LEU A 409 -0.70 24.19 -10.87
C LEU A 409 -0.43 25.56 -10.21
N PRO A 410 -0.33 25.63 -8.88
CA PRO A 410 0.13 26.83 -8.19
C PRO A 410 1.58 27.18 -8.51
N GLN A 411 1.88 28.47 -8.71
CA GLN A 411 3.23 28.96 -9.07
C GLN A 411 4.32 28.55 -8.07
N ASN A 412 4.01 28.49 -6.78
CA ASN A 412 4.96 28.06 -5.74
C ASN A 412 5.41 26.60 -5.88
N LEU A 413 4.72 25.79 -6.68
CA LEU A 413 5.06 24.39 -6.94
C LEU A 413 5.79 24.18 -8.28
N PHE A 414 6.05 25.23 -9.07
CA PHE A 414 6.60 25.09 -10.41
C PHE A 414 7.97 24.39 -10.44
N SER A 415 8.89 24.79 -9.56
CA SER A 415 10.22 24.18 -9.47
C SER A 415 10.16 22.69 -9.11
N LYS A 416 9.26 22.32 -8.17
CA LYS A 416 9.04 20.93 -7.79
C LYS A 416 8.42 20.13 -8.94
N ALA A 417 7.43 20.70 -9.62
CA ALA A 417 6.76 20.08 -10.76
C ALA A 417 7.72 19.86 -11.93
N GLN A 418 8.58 20.83 -12.26
CA GLN A 418 9.56 20.71 -13.33
C GLN A 418 10.59 19.60 -13.05
N ASN A 419 11.08 19.52 -11.81
CA ASN A 419 11.96 18.42 -11.40
C ASN A 419 11.26 17.05 -11.47
N SER A 420 9.99 16.98 -11.08
CA SER A 420 9.19 15.75 -11.21
C SER A 420 8.90 15.39 -12.67
N LEU A 421 8.67 16.39 -13.52
CA LEU A 421 8.43 16.23 -14.95
C LEU A 421 9.67 15.67 -15.64
N ASN A 422 10.85 16.25 -15.40
CA ASN A 422 12.11 15.74 -15.97
C ASN A 422 12.38 14.27 -15.62
N LYS A 423 12.05 13.86 -14.39
CA LYS A 423 12.12 12.43 -14.00
C LYS A 423 11.11 11.57 -14.75
N LEU A 424 9.88 12.05 -14.86
CA LEU A 424 8.81 11.35 -15.58
C LEU A 424 9.17 11.18 -17.07
N MET A 425 9.73 12.20 -17.71
CA MET A 425 10.22 12.17 -19.08
C MET A 425 11.31 11.11 -19.27
N ALA A 426 12.31 11.07 -18.39
CA ALA A 426 13.36 10.06 -18.44
C ALA A 426 12.81 8.63 -18.29
N GLU A 427 11.82 8.44 -17.42
CA GLU A 427 11.19 7.12 -17.20
C GLU A 427 10.32 6.64 -18.36
N MET A 428 9.68 7.57 -19.08
CA MET A 428 8.90 7.29 -20.29
C MET A 428 9.75 7.31 -21.57
N ARG A 429 11.07 7.53 -21.44
CA ARG A 429 12.02 7.66 -22.56
C ARG A 429 11.65 8.81 -23.53
N GLY A 430 11.06 9.89 -23.01
CA GLY A 430 10.77 11.09 -23.78
C GLY A 430 11.97 12.03 -23.88
N THR A 431 11.95 12.92 -24.88
CA THR A 431 12.98 13.93 -25.14
C THR A 431 12.48 15.33 -24.80
N VAL A 432 13.42 16.26 -24.65
CA VAL A 432 13.11 17.68 -24.46
C VAL A 432 13.79 18.45 -25.57
N ASP A 433 12.98 18.95 -26.50
CA ASP A 433 13.42 19.74 -27.63
C ASP A 433 13.17 21.22 -27.37
N ILE A 434 13.87 22.10 -28.07
CA ILE A 434 13.66 23.55 -27.96
C ILE A 434 13.01 24.02 -29.25
N ASN A 435 11.85 24.67 -29.13
CA ASN A 435 11.17 25.21 -30.31
C ASN A 435 11.79 26.53 -30.79
N GLU A 436 11.29 27.04 -31.92
CA GLU A 436 11.74 28.29 -32.54
C GLU A 436 11.66 29.51 -31.59
N ASN A 437 10.78 29.46 -30.59
CA ASN A 437 10.60 30.51 -29.58
C ASN A 437 11.46 30.30 -28.32
N ALA A 438 12.46 29.41 -28.38
CA ALA A 438 13.32 29.03 -27.26
C ALA A 438 12.58 28.41 -26.05
N VAL A 439 11.38 27.85 -26.27
CA VAL A 439 10.57 27.19 -25.22
C VAL A 439 10.80 25.68 -25.27
N PRO A 440 11.06 25.03 -24.12
CA PRO A 440 11.16 23.57 -24.04
C PRO A 440 9.82 22.89 -24.39
N ILE A 441 9.87 21.99 -25.37
CA ILE A 441 8.81 21.07 -25.74
C ILE A 441 9.19 19.67 -25.24
N TYR A 442 8.28 19.06 -24.50
CA TYR A 442 8.41 17.72 -23.97
C TYR A 442 7.83 16.72 -24.97
N ASN A 443 8.68 15.99 -25.67
CA ASN A 443 8.25 15.00 -26.64
C ASN A 443 8.14 13.61 -25.97
N VAL A 444 6.94 13.03 -26.08
CA VAL A 444 6.64 11.66 -25.61
C VAL A 444 5.88 10.89 -26.69
N ASP A 445 6.15 11.17 -27.96
CA ASP A 445 5.38 10.66 -29.09
C ASP A 445 5.33 9.13 -29.09
N ASN A 446 6.47 8.48 -28.87
CA ASN A 446 6.53 7.01 -28.74
C ASN A 446 5.64 6.48 -27.61
N PHE A 447 5.53 7.20 -26.49
CA PHE A 447 4.64 6.77 -25.41
C PHE A 447 3.17 6.96 -25.79
N ILE A 448 2.82 8.09 -26.39
CA ILE A 448 1.43 8.44 -26.75
C ILE A 448 0.92 7.60 -27.93
N LEU A 449 1.76 7.32 -28.93
CA LEU A 449 1.44 6.44 -30.05
C LEU A 449 1.19 5.01 -29.59
N ASN A 450 1.94 4.56 -28.58
CA ASN A 450 1.84 3.20 -28.05
C ASN A 450 0.65 3.01 -27.11
N LEU A 451 -0.06 4.08 -26.72
CA LEU A 451 -1.32 3.93 -26.02
C LEU A 451 -2.37 3.40 -27.00
N ASN A 452 -3.00 2.28 -26.64
CA ASN A 452 -4.10 1.78 -27.45
C ASN A 452 -5.22 2.83 -27.55
N LYS A 453 -5.72 3.04 -28.77
CA LYS A 453 -6.75 4.04 -29.09
C LYS A 453 -8.15 3.56 -28.74
#